data_AF-A0A9P8RTJ4-F1
#
_entry.id   AF-A0A9P8RTJ4-F1
#
_cell.length_a   1.000
_cell.length_b   1.000
_cell.length_c   1.000
_cell.angle_alpha   90.00
_cell.angle_beta   90.00
_cell.angle_gamma   90.00
#
_symmetry.space_group_name_H-M   'P 1'
#
loop_
_entity.id
_entity.type
_entity.pdbx_description
1 polymer ?
#
loop_
_entity_poly.entity_id
_entity_poly.type
_entity_poly.pdbx_seq_one_letter_code
_entity_poly.pdbx_strand_id
1 'polypeptide(L)'
;MDTPTSEESATLSRDELRRKSRYIRDIVAPVLASSPDGILAPHLLDNLRDIFAALASTPMTIYALEYSRIGKALFEICSKGTKWPEEFVVRAEKQLQAWIAEFGDITDLSPLLWVPGGRMHGIEKIQAAPRPKNLGKAERILGMEDYVGQPTWQWSVNLTDSKDPRSFGHHGFEVGE
;
A
#
# COMPACT_ATOMS: atom_id res chain seq x y z
N MET A 1 40.38 25.01 19.50
CA MET A 1 40.30 24.23 18.25
C MET A 1 39.01 23.44 18.36
N ASP A 2 37.91 24.07 17.97
CA ASP A 2 36.59 23.47 17.99
C ASP A 2 36.43 22.67 16.70
N THR A 3 36.37 21.34 16.80
CA THR A 3 35.97 20.46 15.70
C THR A 3 34.44 20.40 15.69
N PRO A 4 33.77 20.87 14.62
CA PRO A 4 32.33 20.78 14.55
C PRO A 4 31.89 19.42 13.99
N THR A 5 30.78 18.95 14.57
CA THR A 5 29.75 18.12 13.95
C THR A 5 30.02 16.62 13.81
N SER A 6 29.62 15.93 14.89
CA SER A 6 28.96 14.64 14.92
C SER A 6 28.42 14.19 13.55
N GLU A 7 29.11 13.26 12.90
CA GLU A 7 28.50 12.33 11.95
C GLU A 7 27.58 11.42 12.75
N GLU A 8 26.40 11.92 13.14
CA GLU A 8 25.29 11.07 13.51
C GLU A 8 24.99 10.23 12.26
N SER A 9 25.41 8.96 12.29
CA SER A 9 24.92 7.95 11.38
C SER A 9 23.40 8.07 11.39
N ALA A 10 22.83 8.62 10.32
CA ALA A 10 21.41 8.93 10.24
C ALA A 10 20.63 7.61 10.21
N THR A 11 20.41 7.04 11.39
CA THR A 11 19.68 5.81 11.59
C THR A 11 18.22 6.09 11.27
N LEU A 12 17.71 5.46 10.22
CA LEU A 12 16.32 5.66 9.83
C LEU A 12 15.39 5.11 10.89
N SER A 13 14.42 5.93 11.31
CA SER A 13 13.33 5.47 12.17
C SER A 13 12.41 4.50 11.40
N ARG A 14 11.68 3.65 12.14
CA ARG A 14 10.69 2.72 11.55
C ARG A 14 9.64 3.41 10.66
N ASP A 15 9.25 4.63 11.02
CA ASP A 15 8.25 5.41 10.28
C ASP A 15 8.83 6.01 9.00
N GLU A 16 10.11 6.36 9.00
CA GLU A 16 10.84 6.78 7.79
C GLU A 16 11.07 5.62 6.85
N LEU A 17 11.44 4.44 7.35
CA LEU A 17 11.53 3.22 6.56
C LEU A 17 10.19 2.90 5.89
N ARG A 18 9.08 3.06 6.63
CA ARG A 18 7.72 2.87 6.09
C ARG A 18 7.39 3.90 5.01
N ARG A 19 7.74 5.18 5.22
CA ARG A 19 7.58 6.25 4.22
C ARG A 19 8.39 5.96 2.96
N LYS A 20 9.65 5.54 3.09
CA LYS A 20 10.52 5.16 1.96
C LYS A 20 9.99 3.93 1.22
N SER A 21 9.50 2.90 1.93
CA SER A 21 8.86 1.72 1.32
C SER A 21 7.63 2.11 0.49
N ARG A 22 6.79 3.02 0.99
CA ARG A 22 5.64 3.55 0.23
C ARG A 22 6.09 4.38 -0.96
N TYR A 23 7.08 5.24 -0.81
CA TYR A 23 7.61 6.02 -1.92
C TYR A 23 8.08 5.12 -3.08
N ILE A 24 8.83 4.05 -2.78
CA ILE A 24 9.26 3.08 -3.80
C ILE A 24 8.06 2.42 -4.50
N ARG A 25 7.09 1.91 -3.74
CA ARG A 25 5.98 1.10 -4.29
C ARG A 25 4.86 1.91 -4.92
N ASP A 26 4.54 3.07 -4.34
CA ASP A 26 3.36 3.85 -4.69
C ASP A 26 3.69 5.00 -5.65
N ILE A 27 4.96 5.44 -5.72
CA ILE A 27 5.40 6.55 -6.58
C ILE A 27 6.36 6.06 -7.65
N VAL A 28 7.49 5.46 -7.26
CA VAL A 28 8.56 5.10 -8.21
C VAL A 28 8.13 3.94 -9.11
N ALA A 29 7.62 2.84 -8.53
CA ALA A 29 7.26 1.66 -9.29
C ALA A 29 6.17 1.91 -10.35
N PRO A 30 5.10 2.70 -10.08
CA PRO A 30 4.11 3.05 -11.11
C PRO A 30 4.68 3.94 -12.20
N VAL A 31 5.48 4.97 -11.85
CA VAL A 31 6.12 5.86 -12.84
C VAL A 31 7.01 5.05 -13.78
N LEU A 32 7.81 4.15 -13.23
CA LEU A 32 8.66 3.26 -14.00
C LEU A 32 7.86 2.29 -14.87
N ALA A 33 6.75 1.74 -14.33
CA ALA A 33 5.90 0.82 -15.05
C ALA A 33 5.21 1.47 -16.26
N SER A 34 4.86 2.76 -16.14
CA SER A 34 4.24 3.57 -17.19
C SER A 34 5.25 4.18 -18.17
N SER A 35 6.53 4.26 -17.82
CA SER A 35 7.57 4.77 -18.71
C SER A 35 7.84 3.74 -19.83
N PRO A 36 7.63 4.09 -21.11
CA PRO A 36 7.83 3.16 -22.22
C PRO A 36 9.29 2.70 -22.34
N ASP A 37 10.23 3.57 -21.96
CA ASP A 37 11.66 3.33 -22.07
C ASP A 37 12.29 2.85 -20.74
N GLY A 38 11.49 2.77 -19.67
CA GLY A 38 11.99 2.44 -18.32
C GLY A 38 12.92 3.49 -17.71
N ILE A 39 12.98 4.69 -18.29
CA ILE A 39 13.85 5.77 -17.82
C ILE A 39 13.15 6.52 -16.68
N LEU A 40 13.84 6.63 -15.55
CA LEU A 40 13.43 7.47 -14.42
C LEU A 40 13.92 8.90 -14.58
N ALA A 41 13.12 9.86 -14.12
CA ALA A 41 13.56 11.23 -14.02
C ALA A 41 14.75 11.37 -13.04
N PRO A 42 15.71 12.29 -13.29
CA PRO A 42 16.92 12.43 -12.47
C PRO A 42 16.65 12.55 -10.96
N HIS A 43 15.65 13.37 -10.59
CA HIS A 43 15.27 13.54 -9.18
C HIS A 43 14.79 12.24 -8.52
N LEU A 44 14.16 11.32 -9.26
CA LEU A 44 13.74 10.02 -8.70
C LEU A 44 14.94 9.11 -8.50
N LEU A 45 15.90 9.14 -9.42
CA LEU A 45 17.16 8.40 -9.31
C LEU A 45 17.98 8.85 -8.11
N ASP A 46 18.13 10.15 -7.90
CA ASP A 46 18.86 10.70 -6.77
C ASP A 46 18.18 10.33 -5.45
N ASN A 47 16.86 10.46 -5.37
CA ASN A 47 16.10 10.00 -4.19
C ASN A 47 16.27 8.50 -3.91
N LEU A 48 16.31 7.65 -4.94
CA LEU A 48 16.58 6.23 -4.76
C LEU A 48 17.98 6.00 -4.22
N ARG A 49 19.00 6.68 -4.77
CA ARG A 49 20.39 6.58 -4.30
C ARG A 49 20.49 6.94 -2.82
N ASP A 50 19.84 8.02 -2.40
CA ASP A 50 19.79 8.44 -1.00
C ASP A 50 19.08 7.41 -0.11
N ILE A 51 18.00 6.81 -0.61
CA ILE A 51 17.31 5.73 0.11
C ILE A 51 18.23 4.52 0.29
N PHE A 52 18.90 4.06 -0.76
CA PHE A 52 19.80 2.91 -0.67
C PHE A 52 21.02 3.20 0.21
N ALA A 53 21.57 4.42 0.15
CA ALA A 53 22.66 4.84 1.04
C ALA A 53 22.22 4.81 2.52
N ALA A 54 21.05 5.38 2.82
CA ALA A 54 20.52 5.39 4.18
C ALA A 54 20.13 3.99 4.68
N LEU A 55 19.68 3.10 3.79
CA LEU A 55 19.41 1.69 4.14
C LEU A 55 20.69 0.92 4.47
N ALA A 56 21.78 1.18 3.76
CA ALA A 56 23.07 0.55 4.01
C ALA A 56 23.70 0.99 5.35
N SER A 57 23.45 2.24 5.77
CA SER A 57 23.97 2.78 7.04
C SER A 57 23.07 2.51 8.25
N THR A 58 21.82 2.10 8.04
CA THR A 58 20.86 1.90 9.14
C THR A 58 20.95 0.47 9.67
N PRO A 59 21.26 0.27 10.96
CA PRO A 59 21.16 -1.06 11.58
C PRO A 59 19.70 -1.52 11.56
N MET A 60 19.47 -2.68 10.97
CA MET A 60 18.13 -3.20 10.74
C MET A 60 17.75 -4.23 11.81
N THR A 61 16.46 -4.30 12.15
CA THR A 61 15.92 -5.35 13.02
C THR A 61 14.75 -6.04 12.31
N ILE A 62 14.46 -7.30 12.65
CA ILE A 62 13.32 -8.05 12.09
C ILE A 62 12.01 -7.26 12.24
N TYR A 63 11.76 -6.71 13.43
CA TYR A 63 10.55 -5.90 13.68
C TYR A 63 10.46 -4.66 12.79
N ALA A 64 11.58 -4.00 12.50
CA ALA A 64 11.60 -2.85 11.59
C ALA A 64 11.32 -3.27 10.14
N LEU A 65 11.84 -4.42 9.69
CA LEU A 65 11.56 -4.97 8.37
C LEU A 65 10.08 -5.32 8.20
N GLU A 66 9.49 -6.01 9.18
CA GLU A 66 8.06 -6.35 9.20
C GLU A 66 7.18 -5.11 9.16
N TYR A 67 7.45 -4.15 10.04
CA TYR A 67 6.66 -2.93 10.17
C TYR A 67 6.73 -2.05 8.92
N SER A 68 7.94 -1.79 8.45
CA SER A 68 8.18 -0.86 7.34
C SER A 68 7.78 -1.43 5.99
N ARG A 69 7.78 -2.77 5.86
CA ARG A 69 7.67 -3.47 4.58
C ARG A 69 8.71 -3.02 3.55
N ILE A 70 9.89 -2.58 4.00
CA ILE A 70 10.96 -2.18 3.08
C ILE A 70 11.51 -3.39 2.32
N GLY A 71 11.59 -4.56 2.96
CA GLY A 71 11.99 -5.81 2.30
C GLY A 71 11.08 -6.17 1.12
N LYS A 72 9.75 -6.01 1.26
CA LYS A 72 8.80 -6.22 0.16
C LYS A 72 9.00 -5.23 -0.99
N ALA A 73 9.32 -3.97 -0.68
CA ALA A 73 9.62 -2.98 -1.71
C ALA A 73 10.90 -3.34 -2.49
N LEU A 74 11.96 -3.79 -1.80
CA LEU A 74 13.18 -4.25 -2.46
C LEU A 74 12.93 -5.53 -3.28
N PHE A 75 12.13 -6.47 -2.78
CA PHE A 75 11.79 -7.69 -3.51
C PHE A 75 11.05 -7.38 -4.82
N GLU A 76 10.19 -6.36 -4.82
CA GLU A 76 9.51 -5.90 -6.03
C GLU A 76 10.48 -5.29 -7.05
N ILE A 77 11.52 -4.59 -6.60
CA ILE A 77 12.60 -4.09 -7.48
C ILE A 77 13.30 -5.27 -8.15
N CYS A 78 13.72 -6.28 -7.37
CA CYS A 78 14.38 -7.47 -7.90
C CYS A 78 13.48 -8.23 -8.88
N SER A 79 12.22 -8.45 -8.51
CA SER A 79 11.26 -9.22 -9.31
C SER A 79 10.92 -8.55 -10.66
N LYS A 80 10.98 -7.22 -10.71
CA LYS A 80 10.70 -6.41 -11.91
C LYS A 80 11.97 -5.88 -12.58
N GLY A 81 13.11 -6.54 -12.37
CA GLY A 81 14.44 -6.02 -12.72
C GLY A 81 14.61 -5.51 -14.15
N THR A 82 13.81 -5.98 -15.12
CA THR A 82 13.85 -5.53 -16.53
C THR A 82 13.41 -4.08 -16.73
N LYS A 83 12.59 -3.53 -15.83
CA LYS A 83 12.17 -2.12 -15.89
C LYS A 83 13.03 -1.21 -15.03
N TRP A 84 13.74 -1.76 -14.04
CA TRP A 84 14.54 -0.98 -13.10
C TRP A 84 15.96 -0.78 -13.65
N PRO A 85 16.60 0.36 -13.36
CA PRO A 85 18.01 0.51 -13.66
C PRO A 85 18.82 -0.56 -12.91
N GLU A 86 19.72 -1.24 -13.63
CA GLU A 86 20.48 -2.40 -13.14
C GLU A 86 21.20 -2.10 -11.82
N GLU A 87 21.70 -0.88 -11.65
CA GLU A 87 22.37 -0.45 -10.41
C GLU A 87 21.53 -0.64 -9.15
N PHE A 88 20.21 -0.43 -9.23
CA PHE A 88 19.31 -0.58 -8.08
C PHE A 88 18.88 -2.02 -7.87
N VAL A 89 18.75 -2.80 -8.95
CA VAL A 89 18.45 -4.24 -8.87
C VAL A 89 19.56 -4.95 -8.12
N VAL A 90 20.81 -4.76 -8.54
CA VAL A 90 21.98 -5.36 -7.90
C VAL A 90 22.12 -4.93 -6.44
N ARG A 91 21.90 -3.64 -6.13
CA ARG A 91 21.94 -3.15 -4.75
C ARG A 91 20.82 -3.74 -3.89
N ALA A 92 19.61 -3.86 -4.43
CA ALA A 92 18.47 -4.46 -3.74
C ALA A 92 18.72 -5.94 -3.46
N GLU A 93 19.22 -6.70 -4.44
CA GLU A 93 19.56 -8.12 -4.28
C GLU A 93 20.62 -8.31 -3.19
N LYS A 94 21.69 -7.50 -3.23
CA LYS A 94 22.74 -7.56 -2.21
C LYS A 94 22.22 -7.27 -0.81
N GLN A 95 21.36 -6.24 -0.67
CA GLN A 95 20.78 -5.88 0.62
C GLN A 95 19.82 -6.97 1.13
N LEU A 96 18.99 -7.53 0.26
CA LEU A 96 18.09 -8.63 0.60
C LEU A 96 18.88 -9.88 1.01
N GLN A 97 19.94 -10.24 0.28
CA GLN A 97 20.79 -11.38 0.64
C GLN A 97 21.46 -11.19 2.00
N ALA A 98 21.93 -9.97 2.31
CA ALA A 98 22.49 -9.66 3.62
C ALA A 98 21.45 -9.87 4.74
N TRP A 99 20.23 -9.37 4.55
CA TRP A 99 19.14 -9.56 5.52
C TRP A 99 18.64 -11.00 5.59
N ILE A 100 18.65 -11.76 4.48
CA ILE A 100 18.29 -13.18 4.50
C ILE A 100 19.33 -13.99 5.28
N ALA A 101 20.61 -13.68 5.10
CA ALA A 101 21.69 -14.33 5.85
C ALA A 101 21.62 -14.03 7.35
N GLU A 102 21.17 -12.84 7.73
CA GLU A 102 21.09 -12.41 9.13
C GLU A 102 19.79 -12.87 9.84
N PHE A 103 18.65 -12.78 9.15
CA PHE A 103 17.33 -12.96 9.75
C PHE A 103 16.56 -14.19 9.25
N GLY A 104 17.06 -14.91 8.25
CA GLY A 104 16.37 -16.02 7.61
C GLY A 104 15.40 -15.56 6.51
N ASP A 105 14.34 -16.33 6.26
CA ASP A 105 13.41 -15.99 5.17
C ASP A 105 12.60 -14.72 5.49
N ILE A 106 13.00 -13.61 4.87
CA ILE A 106 12.34 -12.31 5.01
C ILE A 106 11.21 -12.09 3.99
N THR A 107 11.00 -13.02 3.05
CA THR A 107 10.02 -12.84 1.95
C THR A 107 8.58 -13.00 2.44
N ASP A 108 8.36 -13.81 3.47
CA ASP A 108 7.03 -14.06 4.06
C ASP A 108 6.71 -13.14 5.25
N LEU A 109 7.56 -12.14 5.52
CA LEU A 109 7.31 -11.17 6.59
C LEU A 109 6.03 -10.38 6.33
N SER A 110 4.98 -10.72 7.07
CA SER A 110 3.71 -10.02 7.08
C SER A 110 3.63 -9.16 8.34
N PRO A 111 3.26 -7.87 8.24
CA PRO A 111 3.13 -7.08 9.45
C PRO A 111 2.04 -7.67 10.32
N LEU A 112 2.27 -7.62 11.63
CA LEU A 112 1.26 -7.93 12.64
C LEU A 112 0.04 -7.05 12.40
N LEU A 113 -1.03 -7.65 11.85
CA LEU A 113 -2.29 -6.96 11.59
C LEU A 113 -2.98 -6.54 12.89
N TRP A 114 -2.71 -7.27 13.98
CA TRP A 114 -3.33 -7.09 15.28
C TRP A 114 -2.28 -6.70 16.33
N VAL A 115 -2.55 -5.65 17.08
CA VAL A 115 -1.82 -5.37 18.32
C VAL A 115 -2.37 -6.22 19.47
N PRO A 116 -1.58 -6.49 20.53
CA PRO A 116 -2.09 -7.08 21.76
C PRO A 116 -3.31 -6.29 22.25
N GLY A 117 -4.46 -6.96 22.34
CA GLY A 117 -5.77 -6.30 22.60
C GLY A 117 -6.74 -6.30 21.42
N GLY A 118 -6.42 -6.98 20.31
CA GLY A 118 -7.36 -7.26 19.23
C GLY A 118 -7.74 -6.06 18.37
N ARG A 119 -6.98 -4.96 18.44
CA ARG A 119 -7.15 -3.81 17.55
C ARG A 119 -6.33 -4.00 16.28
N MET A 120 -6.91 -3.67 15.14
CA MET A 120 -6.21 -3.71 13.88
C MET A 120 -5.26 -2.52 13.78
N HIS A 121 -3.99 -2.78 13.48
CA HIS A 121 -2.95 -1.76 13.43
C HIS A 121 -3.24 -0.75 12.32
N GLY A 122 -3.40 0.53 12.66
CA GLY A 122 -3.61 1.62 11.69
C GLY A 122 -5.07 2.05 11.43
N ILE A 123 -6.08 1.49 12.11
CA ILE A 123 -7.48 2.00 12.05
C ILE A 123 -7.88 2.80 13.29
N GLU A 124 -6.94 3.39 14.02
CA GLU A 124 -7.23 3.91 15.36
C GLU A 124 -8.10 5.18 15.41
N LYS A 125 -8.49 5.77 14.27
CA LYS A 125 -9.38 6.94 14.23
C LYS A 125 -10.36 6.90 13.07
N ILE A 126 -11.35 6.02 13.14
CA ILE A 126 -12.69 6.44 12.70
C ILE A 126 -13.35 6.99 13.95
N GLN A 127 -13.07 8.26 14.27
CA GLN A 127 -13.94 8.95 15.21
C GLN A 127 -15.31 9.00 14.53
N ALA A 128 -16.27 8.23 15.04
CA ALA A 128 -17.65 8.36 14.64
C ALA A 128 -18.02 9.84 14.83
N ALA A 129 -18.25 10.55 13.73
CA ALA A 129 -18.78 11.89 13.79
C ALA A 129 -20.02 11.84 14.70
N PRO A 130 -20.18 12.76 15.67
CA PRO A 130 -21.35 12.76 16.51
C PRO A 130 -22.59 12.83 15.61
N ARG A 131 -23.45 11.81 15.71
CA ARG A 131 -24.74 11.79 15.02
C ARG A 131 -25.45 13.11 15.37
N PRO A 132 -25.77 14.00 14.42
CA PRO A 132 -26.38 15.27 14.77
C PRO A 132 -27.72 14.99 15.47
N LYS A 133 -27.84 15.41 16.73
CA LYS A 133 -28.99 15.10 17.60
C LYS A 133 -30.26 15.90 17.27
N ASN A 134 -30.24 16.71 16.21
CA ASN A 134 -31.30 17.66 15.92
C ASN A 134 -31.76 17.55 14.47
N LEU A 135 -32.35 16.41 14.07
CA LEU A 135 -33.26 16.41 12.91
C LEU A 135 -34.66 16.82 13.39
N GLY A 136 -34.74 18.04 13.89
CA GLY A 136 -35.96 18.67 14.37
C GLY A 136 -36.03 20.07 13.80
N LYS A 137 -36.75 20.19 12.67
CA LYS A 137 -37.30 21.44 12.14
C LYS A 137 -36.27 22.46 11.60
N ALA A 138 -35.82 22.24 10.37
CA ALA A 138 -35.35 23.31 9.50
C ALA A 138 -36.32 23.44 8.32
N GLU A 139 -37.55 23.89 8.63
CA GLU A 139 -38.38 24.58 7.64
C GLU A 139 -38.17 26.08 7.82
N ARG A 140 -37.95 26.74 6.68
CA ARG A 140 -37.97 28.19 6.45
C ARG A 140 -36.80 28.97 7.05
N ILE A 141 -35.90 29.42 6.18
CA ILE A 141 -35.72 30.85 5.85
C ILE A 141 -34.78 30.95 4.62
N LEU A 142 -35.40 31.39 3.51
CA LEU A 142 -34.90 32.32 2.48
C LEU A 142 -33.70 31.95 1.56
N GLY A 143 -34.00 31.90 0.26
CA GLY A 143 -33.03 32.12 -0.83
C GLY A 143 -32.68 30.89 -1.66
N MET A 144 -33.64 30.34 -2.39
CA MET A 144 -33.48 29.18 -3.25
C MET A 144 -33.75 29.55 -4.70
N GLU A 145 -32.72 30.06 -5.38
CA GLU A 145 -32.60 30.04 -6.83
C GLU A 145 -31.12 29.76 -7.16
N ASP A 146 -30.91 28.82 -8.07
CA ASP A 146 -29.64 28.39 -8.66
C ASP A 146 -28.70 27.49 -7.84
N TYR A 147 -29.12 26.24 -7.63
CA TYR A 147 -28.17 25.11 -7.62
C TYR A 147 -28.81 23.88 -8.28
N VAL A 148 -28.71 23.81 -9.61
CA VAL A 148 -29.01 22.60 -10.39
C VAL A 148 -27.83 21.65 -10.25
N GLY A 149 -28.05 20.52 -9.58
CA GLY A 149 -27.07 19.43 -9.52
C GLY A 149 -27.25 18.51 -8.31
N GLN A 150 -28.36 17.77 -8.24
CA GLN A 150 -28.45 16.63 -7.32
C GLN A 150 -27.78 15.40 -7.95
N PRO A 151 -26.87 14.70 -7.26
CA PRO A 151 -26.59 13.30 -7.52
C PRO A 151 -27.59 12.45 -6.71
N THR A 152 -28.62 11.94 -7.37
CA THR A 152 -29.52 10.94 -6.78
C THR A 152 -28.79 9.60 -6.72
N TRP A 153 -28.19 9.24 -5.58
CA TRP A 153 -27.79 7.86 -5.31
C TRP A 153 -29.02 7.06 -4.89
N GLN A 154 -29.76 6.57 -5.88
CA GLN A 154 -30.85 5.62 -5.69
C GLN A 154 -30.29 4.20 -5.71
N TRP A 155 -30.17 3.58 -4.54
CA TRP A 155 -29.92 2.15 -4.42
C TRP A 155 -31.27 1.43 -4.60
N SER A 156 -31.47 0.79 -5.74
CA SER A 156 -32.59 -0.13 -5.93
C SER A 156 -32.09 -1.54 -5.64
N VAL A 157 -32.35 -2.04 -4.44
CA VAL A 157 -32.19 -3.46 -4.09
C VAL A 157 -33.52 -4.14 -4.45
N ASN A 158 -33.58 -4.75 -5.64
CA ASN A 158 -34.68 -5.64 -5.97
C ASN A 158 -34.38 -7.03 -5.39
N LEU A 159 -34.80 -7.23 -4.14
CA LEU A 159 -34.91 -8.56 -3.54
C LEU A 159 -36.36 -9.02 -3.74
N THR A 160 -36.64 -9.71 -4.85
CA THR A 160 -37.89 -10.47 -4.97
C THR A 160 -37.59 -11.95 -4.83
N ASP A 161 -37.86 -12.40 -3.62
CA ASP A 161 -38.39 -13.70 -3.24
C ASP A 161 -39.14 -14.40 -4.40
N SER A 162 -38.68 -15.58 -4.79
CA SER A 162 -39.51 -16.54 -5.52
C SER A 162 -39.16 -17.95 -5.05
N LYS A 163 -40.09 -18.48 -4.26
CA LYS A 163 -40.10 -19.82 -3.72
C LYS A 163 -40.94 -20.71 -4.65
N ASP A 164 -40.51 -21.97 -4.75
CA ASP A 164 -41.27 -23.17 -5.12
C ASP A 164 -41.45 -23.51 -6.64
N PRO A 165 -41.78 -24.77 -7.00
CA PRO A 165 -40.96 -25.98 -6.87
C PRO A 165 -41.05 -26.92 -8.12
N ARG A 166 -40.22 -27.98 -8.16
CA ARG A 166 -40.40 -29.24 -8.96
C ARG A 166 -40.71 -29.12 -10.47
N SER A 167 -39.84 -29.66 -11.32
CA SER A 167 -40.23 -30.66 -12.35
C SER A 167 -39.01 -31.36 -12.95
N PHE A 168 -39.11 -32.69 -12.96
CA PHE A 168 -38.24 -33.66 -13.62
C PHE A 168 -38.24 -33.48 -15.14
N GLY A 169 -37.17 -33.92 -15.81
CA GLY A 169 -37.16 -34.08 -17.27
C GLY A 169 -35.86 -34.69 -17.79
N HIS A 170 -35.77 -36.02 -17.75
CA HIS A 170 -34.89 -36.80 -18.63
C HIS A 170 -35.14 -36.41 -20.10
N HIS A 171 -34.10 -36.21 -20.89
CA HIS A 171 -33.96 -36.79 -22.25
C HIS A 171 -32.51 -36.63 -22.71
N GLY A 172 -31.92 -37.74 -23.14
CA GLY A 172 -30.58 -37.76 -23.73
C GLY A 172 -30.57 -37.22 -25.15
N PHE A 173 -29.37 -36.97 -25.67
CA PHE A 173 -29.14 -36.97 -27.10
C PHE A 173 -27.68 -37.30 -27.43
N GLU A 174 -27.54 -37.81 -28.64
CA GLU A 174 -26.56 -38.76 -29.16
C GLU A 174 -25.14 -38.26 -29.44
N VAL A 175 -24.32 -39.30 -29.65
CA VAL A 175 -22.95 -39.37 -30.16
C VAL A 175 -22.88 -39.00 -31.64
N GLY A 176 -21.80 -38.32 -32.03
CA GLY A 176 -21.14 -38.46 -33.34
C GLY A 176 -19.63 -38.33 -33.09
N GLU A 177 -18.72 -39.13 -33.64
CA GLU A 177 -18.74 -40.19 -34.66
C GLU A 177 -17.98 -41.43 -34.14
#